data_AF-A0A435TES3-F1
#
_entry.id   AF-A0A435TES3-F1
#
_cell.length_a   1.000
_cell.length_b   1.000
_cell.length_c   1.000
_cell.angle_alpha   90.00
_cell.angle_beta   90.00
_cell.angle_gamma   90.00
#
_symmetry.space_group_name_H-M   'P 1'
#
loop_
_entity.id
_entity.type
_entity.pdbx_description
1 polymer ?
#
loop_
_entity_poly.entity_id
_entity_poly.type
_entity_poly.pdbx_seq_one_letter_code
_entity_poly.pdbx_strand_id
1 'polypeptide(L)'
;MTAASPTNRPDIADLLAFYASVGVDEALEEQPVNRFAEVAPKPMERAPIAAPSGDTAAPLRSTTVSRGEAGDRANAPPVARSPSATTAVPDEAQAALARQLATTATTLDELRQHMAAFEGCNLKATAKNLVFADGNPEAAVMLVGEAPGRDEDIEGLPFVG
;
A
#
# COMPACT_ATOMS: atom_id res chain seq x y z
N MET A 1 31.44 -39.51 19.66
CA MET A 1 30.52 -38.60 18.95
C MET A 1 31.10 -38.35 17.59
N THR A 2 30.55 -38.99 16.55
CA THR A 2 30.93 -38.72 15.16
C THR A 2 30.29 -37.38 14.79
N ALA A 3 31.08 -36.40 14.35
CA ALA A 3 30.54 -35.11 13.92
C ALA A 3 29.58 -35.32 12.74
N ALA A 4 28.41 -34.65 12.75
CA ALA A 4 27.48 -34.66 11.63
C ALA A 4 28.19 -34.13 10.37
N SER A 5 28.12 -34.89 9.27
CA SER A 5 28.76 -34.48 8.02
C SER A 5 27.85 -33.50 7.28
N PRO A 6 28.30 -32.28 6.92
CA PRO A 6 27.45 -31.23 6.36
C PRO A 6 26.97 -31.52 4.92
N THR A 7 27.43 -32.61 4.31
CA THR A 7 27.07 -33.05 2.96
C THR A 7 26.24 -34.34 2.95
N ASN A 8 26.05 -34.97 4.11
CA ASN A 8 25.28 -36.20 4.23
C ASN A 8 23.82 -35.88 4.56
N ARG A 9 22.89 -36.21 3.64
CA ARG A 9 21.46 -35.91 3.81
C ARG A 9 20.83 -36.41 5.13
N PRO A 10 21.02 -37.67 5.57
CA PRO A 10 20.50 -38.12 6.86
C PRO A 10 21.04 -37.32 8.03
N ASP A 11 22.35 -37.00 8.06
CA ASP A 11 22.94 -36.19 9.14
C ASP A 11 22.33 -34.78 9.20
N ILE A 12 22.04 -34.18 8.04
CA ILE A 12 21.36 -32.88 7.96
C ILE A 12 19.93 -32.98 8.50
N ALA A 13 19.20 -34.03 8.15
CA ALA A 13 17.84 -34.24 8.63
C ALA A 13 17.79 -34.41 10.16
N ASP A 14 18.72 -35.19 10.72
CA ASP A 14 18.84 -35.38 12.17
C ASP A 14 19.19 -34.07 12.89
N LEU A 15 20.07 -33.26 12.29
CA LEU A 15 20.44 -31.95 12.82
C LEU A 15 19.25 -30.97 12.81
N LEU A 16 18.48 -30.94 11.72
CA LEU A 16 17.27 -30.11 11.63
C LEU A 16 16.18 -30.56 12.62
N ALA A 17 16.01 -31.87 12.80
CA ALA A 17 15.09 -32.42 13.79
C ALA A 17 15.48 -32.03 15.22
N PHE A 18 16.78 -32.06 15.53
CA PHE A 18 17.30 -31.57 16.80
C PHE A 18 17.00 -30.08 17.00
N TYR A 19 17.31 -29.23 16.02
CA TYR A 19 17.04 -27.79 16.10
C TYR A 19 15.55 -27.47 16.31
N ALA A 20 14.68 -28.14 15.57
CA ALA A 20 13.23 -28.01 15.77
C ALA A 20 12.80 -28.45 17.18
N SER A 21 13.40 -29.52 17.73
CA SER A 21 13.06 -30.03 19.06
C SER A 21 13.47 -29.10 20.21
N VAL A 22 14.52 -28.29 20.02
CA VAL A 22 14.97 -27.29 21.00
C VAL A 22 14.34 -25.91 20.78
N GLY A 23 13.39 -25.80 19.83
CA GLY A 23 12.60 -24.59 19.59
C GLY A 23 13.28 -23.57 18.68
N VAL A 24 14.28 -23.96 17.89
CA VAL A 24 14.82 -23.09 16.83
C VAL A 24 13.82 -23.07 15.68
N ASP A 25 13.32 -21.87 15.39
CA ASP A 25 12.29 -21.59 14.39
C ASP A 25 12.79 -20.80 13.19
N GLU A 26 13.91 -20.08 13.33
CA GLU A 26 14.50 -19.22 12.29
C GLU A 26 15.98 -19.50 12.07
N ALA A 27 16.43 -19.36 10.81
CA ALA A 27 17.84 -19.46 10.42
C ALA A 27 18.33 -18.11 9.93
N LEU A 28 19.29 -17.53 10.64
CA LEU A 28 19.88 -16.24 10.30
C LEU A 28 21.27 -16.43 9.70
N GLU A 29 21.59 -15.64 8.68
CA GLU A 29 22.94 -15.51 8.15
C GLU A 29 23.64 -14.31 8.79
N GLU A 30 24.97 -14.34 8.84
CA GLU A 30 25.79 -13.22 9.32
C GLU A 30 25.63 -11.95 8.46
N GLN A 31 25.29 -12.11 7.18
CA GLN A 31 25.14 -11.01 6.24
C GLN A 31 23.67 -10.78 5.88
N PRO A 32 23.22 -9.51 5.80
CA PRO A 32 21.86 -9.19 5.40
C PRO A 32 21.62 -9.53 3.91
N VAL A 33 20.54 -10.27 3.63
CA VAL A 33 20.15 -10.66 2.27
C VAL A 33 19.23 -9.62 1.64
N ASN A 34 19.64 -9.02 0.51
CA ASN A 34 18.83 -8.08 -0.24
C ASN A 34 17.98 -8.78 -1.33
N ARG A 35 16.76 -9.20 -0.98
CA ARG A 35 15.83 -9.85 -1.93
C ARG A 35 15.30 -8.92 -3.03
N PHE A 36 15.39 -7.60 -2.88
CA PHE A 36 14.98 -6.66 -3.94
C PHE A 36 15.95 -6.64 -5.12
N ALA A 37 17.22 -6.99 -4.89
CA ALA A 37 18.22 -7.09 -5.95
C ALA A 37 18.09 -8.39 -6.76
N GLU A 38 17.44 -9.42 -6.21
CA GLU A 38 17.30 -10.75 -6.84
C GLU A 38 16.17 -10.81 -7.87
N VAL A 39 15.17 -9.92 -7.76
CA VAL A 39 14.09 -9.80 -8.74
C VAL A 39 14.56 -8.91 -9.90
N ALA A 40 15.58 -9.35 -10.64
CA ALA A 40 15.81 -8.84 -11.97
C ALA A 40 14.59 -9.27 -12.84
N PRO A 41 13.85 -8.35 -13.47
CA PRO A 41 12.77 -8.75 -14.36
C PRO A 41 13.39 -9.55 -15.50
N LYS A 42 13.13 -10.86 -15.53
CA LYS A 42 13.32 -11.62 -16.77
C LYS A 42 12.48 -10.91 -17.83
N PRO A 43 13.07 -10.47 -18.95
CA PRO A 43 12.27 -9.99 -20.06
C PRO A 43 11.27 -11.09 -20.41
N MET A 44 9.98 -10.84 -20.15
CA MET A 44 8.93 -11.65 -20.73
C MET A 44 9.06 -11.44 -22.23
N GLU A 45 9.68 -12.40 -22.90
CA GLU A 45 9.65 -12.51 -24.34
C GLU A 45 8.18 -12.68 -24.73
N ARG A 46 7.55 -11.56 -25.12
CA ARG A 46 6.18 -11.56 -25.64
C ARG A 46 6.20 -12.36 -26.93
N ALA A 47 5.74 -13.61 -26.85
CA ALA A 47 5.41 -14.39 -28.02
C ALA A 47 4.45 -13.58 -28.92
N PRO A 48 4.66 -13.57 -30.25
CA PRO A 48 3.82 -12.81 -31.16
C PRO A 48 2.38 -13.34 -31.12
N ILE A 49 1.44 -12.42 -30.88
CA ILE A 49 0.00 -12.70 -30.91
C ILE A 49 -0.36 -13.00 -32.37
N ALA A 50 -0.64 -14.26 -32.68
CA ALA A 50 -1.22 -14.66 -33.95
C ALA A 50 -2.66 -14.11 -34.06
N ALA A 51 -2.95 -13.43 -35.16
CA ALA A 51 -4.28 -12.90 -35.46
C ALA A 51 -5.28 -14.05 -35.70
N PRO A 52 -6.51 -14.00 -35.17
CA PRO A 52 -7.55 -14.97 -35.53
C PRO A 52 -8.16 -14.58 -36.89
N SER A 53 -8.08 -15.50 -37.85
CA SER A 53 -8.75 -15.42 -39.15
C SER A 53 -9.97 -16.36 -39.17
N GLY A 54 -11.17 -15.79 -39.42
CA GLY A 54 -12.39 -16.41 -39.98
C GLY A 54 -13.03 -17.59 -39.24
N ASP A 55 -14.31 -17.90 -39.32
CA ASP A 55 -15.49 -17.33 -39.98
C ASP A 55 -16.72 -18.15 -39.48
N THR A 56 -17.93 -17.71 -39.83
CA THR A 56 -19.24 -18.41 -39.81
C THR A 56 -20.31 -18.02 -38.76
N ALA A 57 -21.21 -17.16 -39.27
CA ALA A 57 -22.66 -17.34 -39.40
C ALA A 57 -23.61 -17.18 -38.19
N ALA A 58 -24.44 -16.13 -38.30
CA ALA A 58 -25.66 -15.86 -37.54
C ALA A 58 -26.79 -16.90 -37.84
N PRO A 59 -27.92 -16.88 -37.10
CA PRO A 59 -28.97 -15.93 -37.48
C PRO A 59 -29.71 -15.23 -36.33
N LEU A 60 -30.33 -14.12 -36.73
CA LEU A 60 -31.21 -13.22 -36.01
C LEU A 60 -32.49 -13.90 -35.49
N ARG A 61 -32.96 -13.48 -34.31
CA ARG A 61 -34.40 -13.43 -34.00
C ARG A 61 -34.76 -12.10 -33.36
N SER A 62 -35.51 -11.33 -34.14
CA SER A 62 -36.22 -10.11 -33.78
C SER A 62 -37.53 -10.48 -33.09
N THR A 63 -37.87 -9.80 -32.00
CA THR A 63 -39.26 -9.58 -31.59
C THR A 63 -39.38 -8.18 -31.01
N THR A 64 -39.95 -7.32 -31.84
CA THR A 64 -40.52 -6.02 -31.52
C THR A 64 -41.77 -6.16 -30.67
N VAL A 65 -41.89 -5.34 -29.61
CA VAL A 65 -43.20 -4.81 -29.19
C VAL A 65 -43.01 -3.34 -28.79
N SER A 66 -43.57 -2.46 -29.61
CA SER A 66 -43.77 -1.03 -29.31
C SER A 66 -45.01 -0.86 -28.41
N ARG A 67 -45.06 0.20 -27.58
CA ARG A 67 -46.07 1.29 -27.64
C ARG A 67 -46.12 2.20 -26.38
N GLY A 68 -46.17 3.51 -26.63
CA GLY A 68 -46.61 4.60 -25.73
C GLY A 68 -45.47 5.57 -25.33
N GLU A 69 -45.18 6.67 -26.03
CA GLU A 69 -45.89 7.99 -26.07
C GLU A 69 -46.26 8.50 -24.67
N ALA A 70 -46.06 9.74 -24.23
CA ALA A 70 -45.39 10.96 -24.69
C ALA A 70 -45.38 11.90 -23.45
N GLY A 71 -44.43 12.84 -23.32
CA GLY A 71 -44.50 13.82 -22.22
C GLY A 71 -43.24 14.64 -21.99
N ASP A 72 -43.15 15.73 -22.73
CA ASP A 72 -42.29 16.90 -22.56
C ASP A 72 -42.13 17.37 -21.09
N ARG A 73 -40.88 17.43 -20.60
CA ARG A 73 -40.44 18.33 -19.52
C ARG A 73 -38.97 18.72 -19.70
N ALA A 74 -38.78 19.85 -20.38
CA ALA A 74 -37.95 20.98 -19.98
C ALA A 74 -36.68 20.70 -19.13
N ASN A 75 -35.53 20.84 -19.81
CA ASN A 75 -34.35 21.60 -19.41
C ASN A 75 -34.22 21.97 -17.92
N ALA A 76 -33.48 21.15 -17.16
CA ALA A 76 -32.90 21.53 -15.87
C ALA A 76 -31.37 21.40 -15.97
N PRO A 77 -30.59 22.41 -15.56
CA PRO A 77 -29.14 22.31 -15.57
C PRO A 77 -28.70 21.16 -14.64
N PRO A 78 -27.66 20.38 -14.99
CA PRO A 78 -27.16 19.35 -14.10
C PRO A 78 -26.58 20.05 -12.87
N VAL A 79 -27.27 19.94 -11.74
CA VAL A 79 -26.67 20.21 -10.43
C VAL A 79 -25.51 19.23 -10.34
N ALA A 80 -24.30 19.76 -10.48
CA ALA A 80 -23.07 19.01 -10.31
C ALA A 80 -23.13 18.36 -8.92
N ARG A 81 -23.41 17.06 -8.89
CA ARG A 81 -23.23 16.26 -7.69
C ARG A 81 -21.73 16.36 -7.39
N SER A 82 -21.38 17.02 -6.29
CA SER A 82 -20.04 16.95 -5.73
C SER A 82 -19.63 15.47 -5.71
N PRO A 83 -18.49 15.09 -6.29
CA PRO A 83 -18.07 13.71 -6.21
C PRO A 83 -17.91 13.38 -4.72
N SER A 84 -18.65 12.36 -4.27
CA SER A 84 -18.43 11.69 -2.99
C SER A 84 -16.94 11.55 -2.77
N ALA A 85 -16.47 11.97 -1.59
CA ALA A 85 -15.09 11.80 -1.16
C ALA A 85 -14.71 10.32 -1.29
N THR A 86 -14.00 9.99 -2.36
CA THR A 86 -13.39 8.69 -2.55
C THR A 86 -12.22 8.63 -1.58
N THR A 87 -12.43 7.98 -0.45
CA THR A 87 -11.36 7.46 0.40
C THR A 87 -10.47 6.54 -0.41
N ALA A 88 -9.42 7.05 -1.06
CA ALA A 88 -8.24 6.28 -1.46
C ALA A 88 -7.15 7.20 -2.02
N VAL A 89 -6.04 7.27 -1.27
CA VAL A 89 -4.69 7.70 -1.68
C VAL A 89 -4.56 9.18 -2.11
N PRO A 90 -3.65 9.96 -1.50
CA PRO A 90 -3.28 11.27 -2.06
C PRO A 90 -2.89 11.11 -3.53
N ASP A 91 -3.37 11.98 -4.40
CA ASP A 91 -2.91 12.01 -5.80
C ASP A 91 -1.38 12.10 -5.82
N GLU A 92 -0.70 11.46 -6.79
CA GLU A 92 0.76 11.44 -6.87
C GLU A 92 1.39 12.84 -6.79
N ALA A 93 0.69 13.88 -7.28
CA ALA A 93 1.10 15.26 -7.14
C ALA A 93 1.03 15.76 -5.69
N GLN A 94 0.01 15.37 -4.91
CA GLN A 94 -0.04 15.68 -3.46
C GLN A 94 1.07 14.96 -2.70
N ALA A 95 1.36 13.71 -3.05
CA ALA A 95 2.48 12.99 -2.45
C ALA A 95 3.83 13.64 -2.79
N ALA A 96 3.99 14.11 -4.04
CA ALA A 96 5.18 14.86 -4.45
C ALA A 96 5.32 16.19 -3.73
N LEU A 97 4.23 16.95 -3.55
CA LEU A 97 4.22 18.21 -2.80
C LEU A 97 4.58 17.98 -1.33
N ALA A 98 4.01 16.94 -0.69
CA ALA A 98 4.35 16.57 0.67
C ALA A 98 5.85 16.27 0.83
N ARG A 99 6.43 15.53 -0.11
CA ARG A 99 7.89 15.26 -0.13
C ARG A 99 8.71 16.55 -0.27
N GLN A 100 8.29 17.48 -1.12
CA GLN A 100 8.98 18.76 -1.29
C GLN A 100 8.94 19.59 0.01
N LEU A 101 7.77 19.73 0.64
CA LEU A 101 7.62 20.45 1.90
C LEU A 101 8.42 19.80 3.04
N ALA A 102 8.43 18.46 3.11
CA ALA A 102 9.23 17.75 4.11
C ALA A 102 10.74 17.99 3.91
N THR A 103 11.20 18.11 2.66
CA THR A 103 12.62 18.37 2.34
C THR A 103 13.05 19.80 2.71
N THR A 104 12.12 20.76 2.75
CA THR A 104 12.42 22.15 3.14
C THR A 104 12.49 22.34 4.65
N ALA A 105 11.94 21.43 5.45
CA ALA A 105 12.03 21.51 6.92
C ALA A 105 13.44 21.15 7.40
N THR A 106 14.03 22.04 8.19
CA THR A 106 15.35 21.84 8.81
C THR A 106 15.26 21.40 10.28
N THR A 107 14.08 21.54 10.88
CA THR A 107 13.80 21.15 12.26
C THR A 107 12.51 20.34 12.37
N LEU A 108 12.38 19.55 13.44
CA LEU A 108 11.14 18.80 13.73
C LEU A 108 9.94 19.75 13.92
N ASP A 109 10.15 20.93 14.47
CA ASP A 109 9.10 21.94 14.63
C ASP A 109 8.61 22.47 13.28
N GLU A 110 9.51 22.76 12.34
CA GLU A 110 9.15 23.15 10.97
C GLU A 110 8.40 22.02 10.25
N LEU A 111 8.87 20.77 10.40
CA LEU A 111 8.20 19.60 9.82
C LEU A 111 6.77 19.45 10.38
N ARG A 112 6.60 19.60 11.69
CA ARG A 112 5.28 19.59 12.35
C ARG A 112 4.37 20.68 11.81
N GLN A 113 4.89 21.90 11.61
CA GLN A 113 4.13 23.01 11.03
C GLN A 113 3.69 22.72 9.59
N HIS A 114 4.59 22.17 8.76
CA HIS A 114 4.24 21.76 7.39
C HIS A 114 3.17 20.67 7.37
N MET A 115 3.28 19.65 8.23
CA MET A 115 2.27 18.59 8.35
C MET A 115 0.92 19.13 8.82
N ALA A 116 0.91 20.05 9.79
CA ALA A 116 -0.31 20.68 10.29
C ALA A 116 -1.00 21.55 9.22
N ALA A 117 -0.23 22.22 8.36
CA ALA A 117 -0.74 23.06 7.28
C ALA A 117 -1.06 22.30 5.98
N PHE A 118 -0.70 21.02 5.88
CA PHE A 118 -0.90 20.25 4.66
C PHE A 118 -2.37 19.87 4.47
N GLU A 119 -2.95 20.25 3.33
CA GLU A 119 -4.36 19.97 2.98
C GLU A 119 -4.51 18.84 1.96
N GLY A 120 -3.40 18.33 1.40
CA GLY A 120 -3.41 17.27 0.39
C GLY A 120 -3.66 15.86 0.96
N CYS A 121 -3.98 15.73 2.25
CA CYS A 121 -4.21 14.46 2.93
C CYS A 121 -5.68 14.29 3.30
N ASN A 122 -6.36 13.36 2.64
CA ASN A 122 -7.79 13.08 2.89
C ASN A 122 -8.08 12.61 4.32
N LEU A 123 -7.10 12.03 5.03
CA LEU A 123 -7.26 11.58 6.42
C LEU A 123 -7.48 12.75 7.40
N LYS A 124 -7.00 13.95 7.04
CA LYS A 124 -7.16 15.16 7.85
C LYS A 124 -8.63 15.56 8.01
N ALA A 125 -9.48 15.22 7.05
CA ALA A 125 -10.91 15.55 7.12
C ALA A 125 -11.65 14.82 8.26
N THR A 126 -11.13 13.68 8.70
CA THR A 126 -11.74 12.85 9.76
C THR A 126 -10.94 12.79 11.04
N ALA A 127 -9.66 13.13 11.00
CA ALA A 127 -8.81 13.18 12.19
C ALA A 127 -9.23 14.33 13.12
N LYS A 128 -9.14 14.10 14.44
CA LYS A 128 -9.34 15.14 15.45
C LYS A 128 -8.06 15.92 15.69
N ASN A 129 -6.94 15.22 15.80
CA ASN A 129 -5.66 15.83 16.11
C ASN A 129 -4.58 15.35 15.14
N LEU A 130 -3.58 16.20 14.92
CA LEU A 130 -2.33 15.77 14.29
C LEU A 130 -1.48 15.03 15.32
N VAL A 131 -1.27 13.74 15.09
CA VAL A 131 -0.29 12.94 15.84
C VAL A 131 1.04 12.98 15.08
N PHE A 132 2.03 13.68 15.62
CA PHE A 132 3.33 13.89 14.97
C PHE A 132 4.39 12.90 15.49
N ALA A 133 5.10 13.28 16.55
CA ALA A 133 6.12 12.50 17.22
C ALA A 133 6.20 12.98 18.66
N ASP A 134 6.59 12.08 19.56
CA ASP A 134 6.88 12.38 20.95
C ASP A 134 8.20 11.69 21.37
N GLY A 135 8.87 12.24 22.37
CA GLY A 135 10.16 11.75 22.87
C GLY A 135 11.33 12.71 22.64
N ASN A 136 12.55 12.17 22.71
CA ASN A 136 13.78 12.96 22.61
C ASN A 136 14.24 13.08 21.14
N PRO A 137 14.31 14.29 20.56
CA PRO A 137 14.86 14.52 19.21
C PRO A 137 16.30 14.04 19.03
N GLU A 138 17.08 14.02 20.12
CA GLU A 138 18.48 13.58 20.14
C GLU A 138 18.63 12.07 20.42
N ALA A 139 17.53 11.30 20.38
CA ALA A 139 17.58 9.86 20.59
C ALA A 139 18.32 9.16 19.44
N ALA A 140 19.14 8.15 19.78
CA ALA A 140 19.86 7.34 18.79
C ALA A 140 18.96 6.36 18.02
N VAL A 141 17.72 6.13 18.48
CA VAL A 141 16.77 5.18 17.92
C VAL A 141 15.40 5.85 17.78
N MET A 142 14.78 5.68 16.61
CA MET A 142 13.42 6.13 16.32
C MET A 142 12.54 4.92 16.03
N LEU A 143 11.36 4.87 16.66
CA LEU A 143 10.34 3.86 16.38
C LEU A 143 9.28 4.47 15.47
N VAL A 144 8.98 3.80 14.36
CA VAL A 144 7.94 4.22 13.41
C VAL A 144 6.86 3.14 13.38
N GLY A 145 5.66 3.52 13.81
CA GLY A 145 4.49 2.66 13.81
C GLY A 145 3.69 2.73 12.51
N GLU A 146 2.46 2.23 12.56
CA GLU A 146 1.47 2.44 11.51
C GLU A 146 0.78 3.82 11.64
N ALA A 147 -0.45 3.96 11.12
CA ALA A 147 -1.25 5.16 11.29
C ALA A 147 -1.77 5.31 12.75
N PRO A 148 -2.03 6.54 13.22
CA PRO A 148 -2.59 6.76 14.57
C PRO A 148 -3.93 6.05 14.75
N GLY A 149 -4.08 5.39 15.91
CA GLY A 149 -5.33 4.78 16.34
C GLY A 149 -6.30 5.78 16.93
N ARG A 150 -7.37 5.27 17.57
CA ARG A 150 -8.43 6.08 18.16
C ARG A 150 -7.92 6.91 19.34
N ASP A 151 -7.16 6.30 20.23
CA ASP A 151 -6.73 6.94 21.47
C ASP A 151 -5.60 7.95 21.16
N GLU A 152 -4.71 7.61 20.23
CA GLU A 152 -3.71 8.53 19.68
C GLU A 152 -4.36 9.75 19.02
N ASP A 153 -5.39 9.57 18.17
CA ASP A 153 -6.11 10.69 17.53
C ASP A 153 -6.83 11.57 18.56
N ILE A 154 -7.31 11.01 19.68
CA ILE A 154 -7.94 11.79 20.75
C ILE A 154 -6.92 12.59 21.56
N GLU A 155 -5.78 11.98 21.89
CA GLU A 155 -4.76 12.61 22.75
C GLU A 155 -3.75 13.47 21.97
N GLY A 156 -3.61 13.25 20.67
CA GLY A 156 -2.59 13.90 19.84
C GLY A 156 -1.17 13.35 20.07
N LEU A 157 -1.05 12.22 20.75
CA LEU A 157 0.22 11.59 21.11
C LEU A 157 0.33 10.19 20.50
N PRO A 158 1.52 9.77 20.05
CA PRO A 158 1.72 8.44 19.49
C PRO A 158 1.82 7.37 20.60
N PHE A 159 1.38 6.14 20.30
CA PHE A 159 1.54 4.95 21.16
C PHE A 159 0.95 5.07 22.58
N VAL A 160 -0.28 5.58 22.69
CA VAL A 160 -0.98 5.73 23.99
C VAL A 160 -2.06 4.67 24.24
N GLY A 161 -2.45 3.90 23.21
CA GLY A 161 -3.45 2.82 23.27
C GLY A 161 -2.93 1.42 23.57
#